data_AF-A0AAW2GZV9-F1
#
_entry.id   AF-A0AAW2GZV9-F1
#
_cell.length_a   1.000
_cell.length_b   1.000
_cell.length_c   1.000
_cell.angle_alpha   90.00
_cell.angle_beta   90.00
_cell.angle_gamma   90.00
#
_symmetry.space_group_name_H-M   'P 1'
#
loop_
_entity.id
_entity.type
_entity.pdbx_description
1 polymer ?
#
loop_
_entity_poly.entity_id
_entity_poly.type
_entity_poly.pdbx_seq_one_letter_code
_entity_poly.pdbx_strand_id
1 'polypeptide(L)'
;MLLIQPTEEMSKQIQIELNENPATRDKDLEIIKEWLAKQPHLPKFNVFMIGDVRLKEEEHGVAGDVYILDASVATPTHFAKFTPAVVKKFLVCAMEAYPVKLKEVHVINISPLVDTILNFVKPFLKEKIRNRIFMHSDIKTLYDYVPREILPAEYGGDAGPIQNIHDMWMKKLEEYGPWFAEQEAMKTNEALRPGKPKTQDDLFGLDGSFRQLTID
;
A
#
# COMPACT_ATOMS: atom_id res chain seq x y z
N MET A 1 -16.84 -0.97 -12.75
CA MET A 1 -18.00 -1.56 -12.07
C MET A 1 -18.42 -0.59 -10.99
N LEU A 2 -19.56 0.09 -11.16
CA LEU A 2 -20.11 0.94 -10.11
C LEU A 2 -20.47 0.01 -8.95
N LEU A 3 -19.88 0.23 -7.78
CA LEU A 3 -20.40 -0.36 -6.54
C LEU A 3 -21.73 0.35 -6.25
N ILE A 4 -22.79 -0.19 -6.84
CA ILE A 4 -24.15 0.25 -6.55
C ILE A 4 -24.39 -0.11 -5.09
N GLN A 5 -24.58 0.91 -4.26
CA GLN A 5 -24.94 0.70 -2.87
C GLN A 5 -26.26 -0.09 -2.84
N PRO A 6 -26.36 -1.15 -2.02
CA PRO A 6 -27.59 -1.91 -1.92
C PRO A 6 -28.74 -0.97 -1.55
N THR A 7 -29.89 -1.18 -2.16
CA THR A 7 -31.12 -0.50 -1.76
C THR A 7 -31.44 -0.85 -0.29
N GLU A 8 -32.38 -0.14 0.31
CA GLU A 8 -32.76 -0.38 1.71
C GLU A 8 -33.25 -1.83 1.93
N GLU A 9 -33.96 -2.40 0.94
CA GLU A 9 -34.39 -3.79 0.94
C GLU A 9 -33.23 -4.77 0.78
N MET A 10 -32.29 -4.50 -0.15
CA MET A 10 -31.10 -5.32 -0.31
C MET A 10 -30.23 -5.29 0.94
N SER A 11 -30.13 -4.14 1.62
CA SER A 11 -29.37 -3.98 2.86
C SER A 11 -29.97 -4.81 4.00
N LYS A 12 -31.30 -4.83 4.13
CA LYS A 12 -32.01 -5.70 5.09
C LYS A 12 -31.80 -7.18 4.78
N GLN A 13 -31.77 -7.54 3.50
CA GLN A 13 -31.53 -8.92 3.08
C GLN A 13 -30.08 -9.37 3.36
N ILE A 14 -29.10 -8.51 3.06
CA ILE A 14 -27.68 -8.73 3.38
C ILE A 14 -27.48 -8.92 4.89
N GLN A 15 -28.12 -8.09 5.71
CA GLN A 15 -28.04 -8.21 7.17
C GLN A 15 -28.56 -9.57 7.67
N ILE A 16 -29.65 -10.07 7.09
CA ILE A 16 -30.19 -11.40 7.43
C ILE A 16 -29.24 -12.51 6.96
N GLU A 17 -28.75 -12.43 5.72
CA GLU A 17 -27.85 -13.44 5.14
C GLU A 17 -26.50 -13.54 5.88
N LEU A 18 -25.96 -12.39 6.28
CA LEU A 18 -24.72 -12.32 7.06
C LEU A 18 -24.94 -12.55 8.55
N ASN A 19 -26.19 -12.75 8.98
CA ASN A 19 -26.60 -12.85 10.38
C ASN A 19 -26.04 -11.68 11.23
N GLU A 20 -26.05 -10.49 10.62
CA GLU A 20 -25.48 -9.28 11.16
C GLU A 20 -26.45 -8.69 12.19
N ASN A 21 -25.99 -8.54 13.43
CA ASN A 21 -26.77 -7.89 14.48
C ASN A 21 -26.26 -6.46 14.69
N PRO A 22 -27.01 -5.42 14.28
CA PRO A 22 -26.59 -4.04 14.44
C PRO A 22 -26.30 -3.65 15.89
N ALA A 23 -26.95 -4.32 16.86
CA ALA A 23 -26.74 -4.07 18.28
C ALA A 23 -25.40 -4.62 18.81
N THR A 24 -24.73 -5.52 18.08
CA THR A 24 -23.41 -6.06 18.45
C THR A 24 -22.26 -5.40 17.71
N ARG A 25 -22.55 -4.59 16.67
CA ARG A 25 -21.55 -3.99 15.79
C ARG A 25 -20.39 -3.33 16.55
N ASP A 26 -20.69 -2.50 17.55
CA ASP A 26 -19.64 -1.81 18.31
C ASP A 26 -18.80 -2.78 19.13
N LYS A 27 -19.41 -3.82 19.70
CA LYS A 27 -18.72 -4.90 20.42
C LYS A 27 -17.86 -5.75 19.47
N ASP A 28 -18.38 -6.09 18.31
CA ASP A 28 -17.68 -6.88 17.29
C ASP A 28 -16.49 -6.09 16.73
N LEU A 29 -16.65 -4.78 16.52
CA LEU A 29 -15.55 -3.87 16.18
C LEU A 29 -14.49 -3.83 17.27
N GLU A 30 -14.86 -3.76 18.54
CA GLU A 30 -13.89 -3.81 19.65
C GLU A 30 -13.14 -5.14 19.72
N ILE A 31 -13.82 -6.28 19.49
CA ILE A 31 -13.17 -7.60 19.40
C ILE A 31 -12.17 -7.65 18.24
N ILE A 32 -12.53 -7.10 17.08
CA ILE A 32 -11.64 -7.04 15.91
C ILE A 32 -10.43 -6.14 16.20
N LYS A 33 -10.63 -4.97 16.81
CA LYS A 33 -9.54 -4.06 17.23
C LYS A 33 -8.61 -4.74 18.24
N GLU A 34 -9.17 -5.41 19.24
CA GLU A 34 -8.39 -6.13 20.26
C GLU A 34 -7.62 -7.30 19.65
N TRP A 35 -8.23 -8.02 18.71
CA TRP A 35 -7.58 -9.09 17.96
C TRP A 35 -6.43 -8.55 17.10
N LEU A 36 -6.66 -7.46 16.34
CA LEU A 36 -5.65 -6.78 15.53
C LEU A 36 -4.48 -6.28 16.39
N ALA A 37 -4.76 -5.69 17.56
CA ALA A 37 -3.75 -5.24 18.50
C ALA A 37 -2.86 -6.40 19.02
N LYS A 38 -3.42 -7.61 19.11
CA LYS A 38 -2.70 -8.84 19.50
C LYS A 38 -1.92 -9.48 18.36
N GLN A 39 -2.01 -8.98 17.12
CA GLN A 39 -1.25 -9.50 15.98
C GLN A 39 -0.08 -8.58 15.59
N PRO A 40 1.08 -8.62 16.27
CA PRO A 40 2.24 -7.77 15.94
C PRO A 40 2.85 -8.08 14.56
N HIS A 41 2.45 -9.17 13.93
CA HIS A 41 2.89 -9.62 12.61
C HIS A 41 1.92 -9.23 11.48
N LEU A 42 0.73 -8.69 11.80
CA LEU A 42 -0.14 -8.12 10.78
C LEU A 42 0.45 -6.78 10.37
N PRO A 43 0.70 -6.57 9.07
CA PRO A 43 1.21 -5.28 8.63
C PRO A 43 0.11 -4.24 8.87
N LYS A 44 0.38 -3.30 9.77
CA LYS A 44 -0.32 -2.00 9.77
C LYS A 44 0.12 -1.31 8.49
N PHE A 45 -0.53 -1.64 7.37
CA PHE A 45 -0.13 -1.16 6.03
C PHE A 45 -0.50 0.32 5.91
N ASN A 46 0.27 1.15 6.59
CA ASN A 46 0.04 2.58 6.73
C ASN A 46 0.74 3.36 5.62
N VAL A 47 1.48 2.72 4.72
CA VAL A 47 2.30 3.43 3.71
C VAL A 47 1.46 4.32 2.80
N PHE A 48 0.28 3.85 2.41
CA PHE A 48 -0.65 4.64 1.60
C PHE A 48 -1.33 5.73 2.42
N MET A 49 -1.74 5.44 3.67
CA MET A 49 -2.28 6.44 4.58
C MET A 49 -1.28 7.57 4.92
N ILE A 50 0.00 7.23 5.10
CA ILE A 50 1.10 8.20 5.25
C ILE A 50 1.22 9.04 3.98
N GLY A 51 1.15 8.39 2.81
CA GLY A 51 1.11 9.06 1.51
C GLY A 51 -0.07 10.04 1.39
N ASP A 52 -1.26 9.66 1.86
CA ASP A 52 -2.47 10.48 1.85
C ASP A 52 -2.32 11.73 2.71
N VAL A 53 -1.89 11.55 3.97
CA VAL A 53 -1.66 12.68 4.89
C VAL A 53 -0.59 13.61 4.34
N ARG A 54 0.50 13.05 3.83
CA ARG A 54 1.58 13.86 3.26
C ARG A 54 1.14 14.60 2.00
N LEU A 55 0.30 14.01 1.14
CA LEU A 55 -0.31 14.71 0.00
C LEU A 55 -1.27 15.81 0.44
N LYS A 56 -2.04 15.58 1.52
CA LYS A 56 -2.98 16.54 2.08
C LYS A 56 -2.28 17.77 2.67
N GLU A 57 -1.13 17.56 3.31
CA GLU A 57 -0.33 18.64 3.91
C GLU A 57 0.68 19.27 2.93
N GLU A 58 0.75 18.78 1.70
CA GLU A 58 1.71 19.29 0.72
C GLU A 58 1.35 20.72 0.31
N GLU A 59 2.22 21.68 0.66
CA GLU A 59 2.03 23.08 0.32
C GLU A 59 2.77 23.51 -0.97
N HIS A 60 3.88 22.85 -1.33
CA HIS A 60 4.84 23.36 -2.32
C HIS A 60 5.16 22.41 -3.49
N GLY A 61 4.37 21.35 -3.68
CA GLY A 61 4.47 20.43 -4.81
C GLY A 61 5.70 19.51 -4.72
N VAL A 62 5.47 18.20 -4.78
CA VAL A 62 6.53 17.20 -4.58
C VAL A 62 7.39 16.98 -5.83
N ALA A 63 8.72 16.98 -5.65
CA ALA A 63 9.67 16.52 -6.68
C ALA A 63 9.60 15.00 -6.93
N GLY A 64 8.86 14.28 -6.07
CA GLY A 64 8.70 12.83 -6.03
C GLY A 64 9.30 12.19 -4.79
N ASP A 65 9.08 10.88 -4.65
CA ASP A 65 9.38 10.13 -3.42
C ASP A 65 10.55 9.19 -3.56
N VAL A 66 11.37 9.19 -2.52
CA VAL A 66 12.46 8.25 -2.33
C VAL A 66 12.03 7.25 -1.26
N TYR A 67 11.88 5.99 -1.64
CA TYR A 67 11.54 4.92 -0.69
C TYR A 67 12.82 4.18 -0.29
N ILE A 68 13.00 3.96 1.01
CA ILE A 68 14.08 3.12 1.54
C ILE A 68 13.43 1.87 2.14
N LEU A 69 13.78 0.71 1.61
CA LEU A 69 13.26 -0.59 2.01
C LEU A 69 14.37 -1.38 2.68
N ASP A 70 14.22 -1.63 3.98
CA ASP A 70 15.13 -2.48 4.72
C ASP A 70 14.78 -3.95 4.52
N ALA A 71 15.64 -4.69 3.85
CA ALA A 71 15.40 -6.10 3.57
C ALA A 71 15.68 -7.02 4.77
N SER A 72 16.34 -6.54 5.83
CA SER A 72 16.64 -7.35 7.02
C SER A 72 15.39 -7.76 7.80
N VAL A 73 14.31 -6.99 7.69
CA VAL A 73 13.02 -7.28 8.34
C VAL A 73 12.14 -8.24 7.52
N ALA A 74 12.56 -8.59 6.31
CA ALA A 74 11.81 -9.46 5.43
C ALA A 74 12.05 -10.94 5.81
N THR A 75 10.95 -11.67 6.05
CA THR A 75 10.99 -13.08 6.46
C THR A 75 10.37 -13.96 5.38
N PRO A 76 10.68 -15.28 5.34
CA PRO A 76 9.98 -16.23 4.48
C PRO A 76 8.44 -16.15 4.58
N THR A 77 7.91 -15.91 5.77
CA THR A 77 6.46 -15.74 5.99
C THR A 77 5.91 -14.48 5.33
N HIS A 78 6.68 -13.39 5.28
CA HIS A 78 6.32 -12.21 4.50
C HIS A 78 6.28 -12.54 3.00
N PHE A 79 7.23 -13.35 2.50
CA PHE A 79 7.26 -13.74 1.08
C PHE A 79 6.10 -14.61 0.66
N ALA A 80 5.66 -15.55 1.51
CA ALA A 80 4.50 -16.37 1.21
C ALA A 80 3.21 -15.54 0.96
N LYS A 81 3.15 -14.30 1.46
CA LYS A 81 2.01 -13.38 1.24
C LYS A 81 2.11 -12.59 -0.08
N PHE A 82 3.29 -12.50 -0.72
CA PHE A 82 3.48 -11.79 -1.98
C PHE A 82 3.10 -12.65 -3.18
N THR A 83 1.81 -12.91 -3.34
CA THR A 83 1.31 -13.57 -4.56
C THR A 83 1.46 -12.62 -5.77
N PRO A 84 1.58 -13.17 -7.00
CA PRO A 84 1.64 -12.35 -8.22
C PRO A 84 0.50 -11.32 -8.31
N ALA A 85 -0.71 -11.73 -7.90
CA ALA A 85 -1.90 -10.88 -7.92
C ALA A 85 -1.78 -9.71 -6.95
N VAL A 86 -1.31 -9.95 -5.72
CA VAL A 86 -1.13 -8.89 -4.71
C VAL A 86 -0.05 -7.90 -5.16
N VAL A 87 1.09 -8.39 -5.66
CA VAL A 87 2.17 -7.52 -6.16
C VAL A 87 1.71 -6.69 -7.35
N LYS A 88 0.99 -7.29 -8.32
CA LYS A 88 0.45 -6.55 -9.46
C LYS A 88 -0.52 -5.46 -9.02
N LYS A 89 -1.45 -5.76 -8.10
CA LYS A 89 -2.39 -4.77 -7.53
C LYS A 89 -1.65 -3.63 -6.83
N PHE A 90 -0.69 -3.95 -5.97
CA PHE A 90 0.14 -2.94 -5.29
C PHE A 90 0.85 -2.01 -6.27
N LEU A 91 1.51 -2.55 -7.29
CA LEU A 91 2.25 -1.75 -8.27
C LEU A 91 1.32 -0.86 -9.12
N VAL A 92 0.14 -1.35 -9.51
CA VAL A 92 -0.87 -0.53 -10.21
C VAL A 92 -1.34 0.61 -9.32
N CYS A 93 -1.64 0.35 -8.03
CA CYS A 93 -2.01 1.41 -7.10
C CYS A 93 -0.89 2.45 -6.93
N ALA A 94 0.33 2.00 -6.64
CA ALA A 94 1.46 2.87 -6.38
C ALA A 94 1.91 3.70 -7.61
N MET A 95 1.71 3.20 -8.83
CA MET A 95 2.25 3.83 -10.05
C MET A 95 1.20 4.48 -10.95
N GLU A 96 -0.04 4.00 -10.95
CA GLU A 96 -1.10 4.50 -11.82
C GLU A 96 -2.24 5.19 -11.06
N ALA A 97 -2.45 4.86 -9.78
CA ALA A 97 -3.55 5.44 -8.99
C ALA A 97 -3.09 6.59 -8.07
N TYR A 98 -1.93 6.47 -7.43
CA TYR A 98 -1.40 7.56 -6.61
C TYR A 98 -0.81 8.69 -7.46
N PRO A 99 -1.17 9.96 -7.19
CA PRO A 99 -0.64 11.12 -7.92
C PRO A 99 0.77 11.50 -7.42
N VAL A 100 1.60 10.51 -7.09
CA VAL A 100 2.95 10.69 -6.55
C VAL A 100 3.96 10.14 -7.54
N LYS A 101 4.95 10.96 -7.89
CA LYS A 101 6.06 10.51 -8.71
C LYS A 101 7.00 9.67 -7.86
N LEU A 102 7.06 8.36 -8.11
CA LEU A 102 8.15 7.53 -7.59
C LEU A 102 9.48 8.05 -8.15
N LYS A 103 10.34 8.63 -7.31
CA LYS A 103 11.66 9.13 -7.73
C LYS A 103 12.64 7.97 -7.76
N GLU A 104 12.88 7.35 -6.60
CA GLU A 104 13.87 6.30 -6.37
C GLU A 104 13.36 5.28 -5.33
N VAL A 105 13.84 4.04 -5.43
CA VAL A 105 13.64 2.99 -4.43
C VAL A 105 15.00 2.41 -4.07
N HIS A 106 15.40 2.53 -2.82
CA HIS A 106 16.64 1.98 -2.29
C HIS A 106 16.34 0.76 -1.44
N VAL A 107 16.96 -0.37 -1.74
CA VAL A 107 16.86 -1.58 -0.93
C VAL A 107 18.18 -1.77 -0.19
N ILE A 108 18.12 -1.75 1.14
CA ILE A 108 19.29 -1.85 2.03
C ILE A 108 19.27 -3.18 2.78
N ASN A 109 20.41 -3.54 3.40
CA ASN A 109 20.57 -4.77 4.20
C ASN A 109 20.16 -6.03 3.43
N ILE A 110 20.54 -6.08 2.15
CA ILE A 110 20.18 -7.18 1.26
C ILE A 110 20.84 -8.49 1.71
N SER A 111 20.04 -9.55 1.76
CA SER A 111 20.52 -10.93 1.90
C SER A 111 20.41 -11.66 0.55
N PRO A 112 21.04 -12.84 0.36
CA PRO A 112 20.89 -13.61 -0.87
C PRO A 112 19.43 -13.92 -1.26
N LEU A 113 18.49 -13.85 -0.30
CA LEU A 113 17.06 -14.03 -0.52
C LEU A 113 16.42 -12.87 -1.31
N VAL A 114 17.03 -11.68 -1.31
CA VAL A 114 16.50 -10.49 -1.98
C VAL A 114 16.55 -10.60 -3.50
N ASP A 115 17.54 -11.31 -4.05
CA ASP A 115 17.63 -11.56 -5.49
C ASP A 115 16.40 -12.32 -6.01
N THR A 116 15.87 -13.25 -5.21
CA THR A 116 14.63 -13.98 -5.53
C THR A 116 13.43 -13.03 -5.61
N ILE A 117 13.28 -12.11 -4.66
CA ILE A 117 12.19 -11.13 -4.65
C ILE A 117 12.29 -10.23 -5.88
N LEU A 118 13.48 -9.70 -6.17
CA LEU A 118 13.64 -8.79 -7.29
C LEU A 118 13.41 -9.49 -8.61
N ASN A 119 13.87 -10.74 -8.77
CA ASN A 119 13.58 -11.52 -9.96
C ASN A 119 12.08 -11.83 -10.10
N PHE A 120 11.36 -11.97 -9.00
CA PHE A 120 9.90 -12.11 -9.00
C PHE A 120 9.16 -10.81 -9.33
N VAL A 121 9.62 -9.67 -8.82
CA VAL A 121 8.95 -8.36 -9.01
C VAL A 121 9.29 -7.73 -10.37
N LYS A 122 10.52 -7.92 -10.88
CA LYS A 122 11.01 -7.34 -12.15
C LYS A 122 10.04 -7.49 -13.33
N PRO A 123 9.43 -8.67 -13.60
CA PRO A 123 8.49 -8.83 -14.72
C PRO A 123 7.31 -7.86 -14.69
N PHE A 124 6.86 -7.43 -13.50
CA PHE A 124 5.75 -6.49 -13.34
C PHE A 124 6.16 -5.02 -13.49
N LEU A 125 7.47 -4.73 -13.50
CA LEU A 125 8.00 -3.38 -13.58
C LEU A 125 8.35 -2.99 -15.02
N LYS A 126 7.92 -1.80 -15.43
CA LYS A 126 8.39 -1.14 -16.66
C LYS A 126 9.87 -0.76 -16.51
N GLU A 127 10.62 -0.72 -17.61
CA GLU A 127 12.06 -0.39 -17.63
C GLU A 127 12.39 0.90 -16.86
N LYS A 128 11.59 1.95 -17.07
CA LYS A 128 11.69 3.23 -16.35
C LYS A 128 11.68 3.09 -14.83
N ILE A 129 10.92 2.13 -14.29
CA ILE A 129 10.85 1.88 -12.85
C ILE A 129 12.00 1.00 -12.40
N ARG A 130 12.38 -0.01 -13.18
CA ARG A 130 13.55 -0.86 -12.87
C ARG A 130 14.82 -0.01 -12.71
N ASN A 131 14.99 1.00 -13.56
CA ASN A 131 16.15 1.91 -13.51
C ASN A 131 16.13 2.89 -12.32
N ARG A 132 15.08 2.86 -11.49
CA ARG A 132 14.96 3.65 -10.25
C ARG A 132 15.14 2.82 -9.00
N ILE A 133 15.39 1.52 -9.13
CA ILE A 133 15.61 0.61 -8.01
C ILE A 133 17.11 0.42 -7.83
N PHE A 134 17.61 0.78 -6.67
CA PHE A 134 19.01 0.68 -6.28
C PHE A 134 19.14 -0.31 -5.13
N MET A 135 20.14 -1.19 -5.20
CA MET A 135 20.42 -2.17 -4.16
C MET A 135 21.73 -1.82 -3.47
N HIS A 136 21.71 -1.83 -2.15
CA HIS A 136 22.84 -1.45 -1.32
C HIS A 136 23.23 -2.61 -0.42
N SER A 137 24.34 -3.27 -0.76
CA SER A 137 24.99 -4.26 0.12
C SER A 137 25.73 -3.61 1.29
N ASP A 138 26.19 -2.37 1.11
CA ASP A 138 26.76 -1.51 2.15
C ASP A 138 25.89 -0.26 2.26
N ILE A 139 25.40 0.03 3.47
CA ILE A 139 24.58 1.21 3.78
C ILE A 139 25.27 2.51 3.37
N LYS A 140 26.60 2.56 3.34
CA LYS A 140 27.33 3.77 2.94
C LYS A 140 27.03 4.20 1.50
N THR A 141 26.71 3.25 0.62
CA THR A 141 26.33 3.55 -0.76
C THR A 141 24.95 4.19 -0.89
N LEU A 142 24.12 4.15 0.17
CA LEU A 142 22.87 4.91 0.22
C LEU A 142 23.14 6.41 0.38
N TYR A 143 24.23 6.79 1.06
CA TYR A 143 24.54 8.19 1.39
C TYR A 143 24.87 9.04 0.16
N ASP A 144 25.20 8.40 -0.97
CA ASP A 144 25.38 9.07 -2.26
C ASP A 144 24.04 9.58 -2.85
N TYR A 145 22.91 9.05 -2.37
CA TYR A 145 21.56 9.36 -2.87
C TYR A 145 20.72 10.12 -1.85
N VAL A 146 20.85 9.78 -0.57
CA VAL A 146 20.06 10.37 0.52
C VAL A 146 21.00 11.02 1.54
N PRO A 147 20.82 12.32 1.87
CA PRO A 147 21.63 12.98 2.88
C PRO A 147 21.58 12.23 4.21
N ARG A 148 22.75 12.02 4.82
CA ARG A 148 22.88 11.17 5.99
C ARG A 148 22.17 11.77 7.21
N GLU A 149 22.20 13.09 7.34
CA GLU A 149 21.61 13.85 8.44
C GLU A 149 20.09 13.65 8.57
N ILE A 150 19.39 13.28 7.48
CA ILE A 150 17.94 13.02 7.51
C ILE A 150 17.59 11.54 7.69
N LEU A 151 18.59 10.66 7.75
CA LEU A 151 18.38 9.24 8.00
C LEU A 151 18.24 8.94 9.51
N PRO A 152 17.50 7.89 9.89
CA PRO A 152 17.49 7.36 11.25
C PRO A 152 18.88 6.95 11.75
N ALA A 153 19.07 6.95 13.06
CA ALA A 153 20.30 6.57 13.73
C ALA A 153 20.73 5.12 13.41
N GLU A 154 19.77 4.22 13.24
CA GLU A 154 19.98 2.82 12.86
C GLU A 154 20.60 2.67 11.46
N TYR A 155 20.43 3.69 10.61
CA TYR A 155 21.05 3.80 9.29
C TYR A 155 22.20 4.79 9.28
N GLY A 156 22.77 5.09 10.45
CA GLY A 156 23.94 5.94 10.63
C GLY A 156 23.68 7.45 10.57
N GLY A 157 22.42 7.88 10.46
CA GLY A 157 22.05 9.29 10.36
C GLY A 157 21.80 10.01 11.68
N ASP A 158 21.32 11.25 11.59
CA ASP A 158 21.14 12.16 12.72
C ASP A 158 19.67 12.49 13.03
N ALA A 159 18.71 11.87 12.34
CA ALA A 159 17.27 12.09 12.55
C ALA A 159 16.70 11.46 13.83
N GLY A 160 17.57 10.86 14.65
CA GLY A 160 17.19 10.13 15.86
C GLY A 160 16.73 8.69 15.59
N PRO A 161 16.24 7.98 16.63
CA PRO A 161 15.83 6.58 16.51
C PRO A 161 14.63 6.40 15.58
N ILE A 162 14.65 5.36 14.75
CA ILE A 162 13.56 5.04 13.81
C ILE A 162 12.23 4.82 14.54
N GLN A 163 12.27 4.28 15.76
CA GLN A 163 11.08 4.08 16.57
C GLN A 163 10.38 5.40 16.91
N ASN A 164 11.14 6.47 17.19
CA ASN A 164 10.55 7.78 17.47
C ASN A 164 9.84 8.35 16.24
N ILE A 165 10.44 8.15 15.05
CA ILE A 165 9.85 8.56 13.77
C ILE A 165 8.57 7.75 13.50
N HIS A 166 8.58 6.45 13.79
CA HIS A 166 7.39 5.60 13.69
C HIS A 166 6.27 6.09 14.62
N ASP A 167 6.57 6.32 15.89
CA ASP A 167 5.57 6.74 16.88
C ASP A 167 4.97 8.11 16.53
N MET A 168 5.80 9.03 16.01
CA MET A 168 5.34 10.32 15.49
C MET A 168 4.35 10.14 14.33
N TRP A 169 4.66 9.27 13.36
CA TRP A 169 3.75 8.99 12.26
C TRP A 169 2.47 8.31 12.72
N MET A 170 2.54 7.35 13.64
CA MET A 170 1.36 6.68 14.18
C MET A 170 0.42 7.68 14.85
N LYS A 171 0.95 8.57 15.69
CA LYS A 171 0.18 9.64 16.31
C LYS A 171 -0.45 10.58 15.27
N LYS A 172 0.30 10.93 14.23
CA LYS A 172 -0.22 11.78 13.14
C LYS A 172 -1.38 11.11 12.39
N LEU A 173 -1.27 9.82 12.09
CA LEU A 173 -2.35 9.06 11.46
C LEU A 173 -3.60 8.99 12.34
N GLU A 174 -3.44 8.87 13.65
CA GLU A 174 -4.55 8.91 14.62
C GLU A 174 -5.24 10.29 14.62
N GLU A 175 -4.47 11.37 14.60
CA GLU A 175 -4.99 12.74 14.51
C GLU A 175 -5.80 12.98 13.21
N TYR A 176 -5.41 12.32 12.12
CA TYR A 176 -6.12 12.35 10.83
C TYR A 176 -7.32 11.40 10.75
N GLY A 177 -7.64 10.65 11.81
CA GLY A 177 -8.77 9.71 11.84
C GLY A 177 -10.09 10.30 11.32
N PRO A 178 -10.54 11.49 11.79
CA PRO A 178 -11.74 12.14 11.26
C PRO A 178 -11.64 12.46 9.77
N TRP A 179 -10.48 12.93 9.31
CA TRP A 179 -10.26 13.24 7.90
C TRP A 179 -10.32 12.00 7.01
N PHE A 180 -9.77 10.86 7.45
CA PHE A 180 -9.92 9.58 6.75
C PHE A 180 -11.38 9.15 6.66
N ALA A 181 -12.16 9.30 7.74
CA ALA A 181 -13.58 8.99 7.73
C ALA A 181 -14.36 9.87 6.73
N GLU A 182 -13.98 11.14 6.58
CA GLU A 182 -14.55 12.02 5.55
C GLU A 182 -14.19 11.57 4.12
N GLN A 183 -12.99 11.00 3.92
CA GLN A 183 -12.57 10.51 2.59
C GLN A 183 -13.45 9.34 2.10
N GLU A 184 -14.01 8.53 2.99
CA GLU A 184 -14.94 7.44 2.61
C GLU A 184 -16.22 7.95 1.93
N ALA A 185 -16.60 9.20 2.19
CA ALA A 185 -17.75 9.84 1.54
C ALA A 185 -17.41 10.39 0.15
N MET A 186 -16.12 10.53 -0.18
CA MET A 186 -15.67 11.10 -1.46
C MET A 186 -15.87 10.09 -2.58
N LYS A 187 -16.63 10.49 -3.60
CA LYS A 187 -16.95 9.63 -4.76
C LYS A 187 -16.53 10.29 -6.05
N THR A 188 -16.02 9.48 -6.98
CA THR A 188 -15.74 9.95 -8.34
C THR A 188 -17.06 10.25 -9.04
N ASN A 189 -17.19 11.43 -9.62
CA ASN A 189 -18.30 11.73 -10.52
C ASN A 189 -18.01 11.12 -11.91
N GLU A 190 -18.53 9.91 -12.15
CA GLU A 190 -18.30 9.16 -13.38
C GLU A 190 -18.79 9.88 -14.65
N ALA A 191 -19.77 10.78 -14.54
CA ALA A 191 -20.24 11.56 -15.70
C ALA A 191 -19.18 12.51 -16.27
N LEU A 192 -18.16 12.86 -15.48
CA LEU A 192 -17.05 13.73 -15.88
C LEU A 192 -15.79 12.94 -16.28
N ARG A 193 -15.83 11.60 -16.27
CA ARG A 193 -14.65 10.78 -16.58
C ARG A 193 -14.26 10.94 -18.05
N PRO A 194 -13.00 11.32 -18.35
CA PRO A 194 -12.50 11.28 -19.72
C PRO A 194 -12.23 9.84 -20.16
N GLY A 195 -12.80 9.45 -21.30
CA GLY A 195 -12.64 8.11 -21.86
C GLY A 195 -13.47 7.03 -21.16
N LYS A 196 -13.21 5.76 -21.50
CA LYS A 196 -13.91 4.63 -20.89
C LYS A 196 -13.35 4.31 -19.50
N PRO A 197 -14.17 3.91 -18.52
CA PRO A 197 -13.69 3.42 -17.23
C PRO A 197 -12.72 2.26 -17.41
N LYS A 198 -11.58 2.29 -16.69
CA LYS A 198 -10.73 1.10 -16.53
C LYS A 198 -11.39 0.19 -15.49
N THR A 199 -11.62 -1.06 -15.83
CA THR A 199 -12.22 -2.06 -14.96
C THR A 199 -11.16 -2.94 -14.29
N GLN A 200 -11.59 -3.75 -13.33
CA GLN A 200 -10.74 -4.78 -12.74
C GLN A 200 -10.24 -5.74 -13.82
N ASP A 201 -11.09 -6.11 -14.78
CA ASP A 201 -10.74 -7.00 -15.87
C ASP A 201 -9.67 -6.38 -16.78
N ASP A 202 -9.77 -5.08 -17.07
CA ASP A 202 -8.78 -4.36 -17.88
C ASP A 202 -7.39 -4.31 -17.21
N LEU A 203 -7.36 -4.19 -15.87
CA LEU A 203 -6.12 -4.01 -15.11
C LEU A 203 -5.50 -5.34 -14.67
N PHE A 204 -6.32 -6.31 -14.31
CA PHE A 204 -5.91 -7.52 -13.61
C PHE A 204 -6.26 -8.81 -14.37
N GLY A 205 -7.15 -8.75 -15.37
CA GLY A 205 -7.73 -9.92 -16.03
C GLY A 205 -8.88 -10.50 -15.22
N LEU A 206 -9.60 -11.45 -15.82
CA LEU A 206 -10.66 -12.19 -15.14
C LEU A 206 -10.05 -13.05 -14.01
N ASP A 207 -10.45 -12.81 -12.76
CA ASP A 207 -10.16 -13.71 -11.64
C ASP A 207 -11.00 -14.98 -11.82
N GLY A 208 -10.47 -15.97 -12.53
CA GLY A 208 -11.13 -17.26 -12.73
C GLY A 208 -10.80 -17.92 -14.07
N SER A 209 -10.38 -19.18 -14.02
CA SER A 209 -10.14 -20.03 -15.19
C SER A 209 -11.44 -20.26 -15.98
N PHE A 210 -11.72 -19.41 -16.95
CA PHE A 210 -12.37 -19.84 -18.18
C PHE A 210 -11.44 -19.51 -19.35
N ARG A 211 -10.59 -20.48 -19.69
CA ARG A 211 -10.07 -20.58 -21.04
C ARG A 211 -11.30 -20.71 -21.94
N GLN A 212 -11.63 -19.66 -22.67
CA GLN A 212 -12.60 -19.76 -23.74
C GLN A 212 -12.01 -20.75 -24.76
N LEU A 213 -12.54 -21.97 -24.78
CA LEU A 213 -12.30 -22.93 -25.84
C LEU A 213 -12.88 -22.32 -27.11
N THR A 214 -12.01 -21.74 -27.93
CA THR A 214 -12.28 -21.54 -29.34
C THR A 214 -12.25 -22.93 -29.97
N ILE A 215 -13.43 -23.47 -30.25
CA ILE A 215 -13.58 -24.60 -31.16
C ILE A 215 -13.79 -23.96 -32.53
N ASP A 216 -12.88 -24.26 -33.46
CA ASP A 216 -12.98 -23.92 -34.88
C ASP A 216 -14.27 -24.47 -35.52
#